data_AF-A0A9P4YWQ0-F1
#
_entry.id   AF-A0A9P4YWQ0-F1
#
_cell.length_a   1.000
_cell.length_b   1.000
_cell.length_c   1.000
_cell.angle_alpha   90.00
_cell.angle_beta   90.00
_cell.angle_gamma   90.00
#
_symmetry.space_group_name_H-M   'P 1'
#
loop_
_entity.id
_entity.type
_entity.pdbx_description
1 polymer ?
#
loop_
_entity_poly.entity_id
_entity_poly.type
_entity_poly.pdbx_seq_one_letter_code
_entity_poly.pdbx_strand_id
1 'polypeptide(L)'
;MLVRIRTAPRLLHAPRPSTTTGWLSSAAAAAAPATPADTATSHDGILRHHHLHPGRLTSYDEAESLQESIRSDLLAWKGQKSARGRRGGDDHEPPPRPHLISFEAAPTFTLGRRQQNPPPEQMARLRRELRIADDGGRNDGGRPTSLTPAVRKTSRGGLTTYHGPGQMVLWPVLDMRSPLYPGYGVESYASHLESATQRLLADLFGIRTYISRDDPGVWVATPPGEPERKIAALGVHHRRHVTALGIAVNISIPVEGPEESNPWARFVPCGLDGKLVTSVANELGDPVPEATPGRYDVAALSRTWAEMFAEGLTDPRRRVFAGSRMG
;
A
#
# COMPACT_ATOMS: atom_id res chain seq x y z
N MET A 1 5.03 36.10 -25.82
CA MET A 1 3.66 35.78 -26.25
C MET A 1 2.91 35.26 -25.03
N LEU A 2 2.06 36.11 -24.45
CA LEU A 2 1.39 35.92 -23.16
C LEU A 2 0.29 34.85 -23.29
N VAL A 3 0.35 33.77 -22.50
CA VAL A 3 -0.73 32.76 -22.44
C VAL A 3 -1.71 33.16 -21.34
N ARG A 4 -2.94 33.49 -21.74
CA ARG A 4 -4.07 33.81 -20.87
C ARG A 4 -4.54 32.58 -20.09
N ILE A 5 -4.60 32.69 -18.77
CA ILE A 5 -5.31 31.78 -17.87
C ILE A 5 -6.82 32.01 -18.11
N ARG A 6 -7.54 30.98 -18.57
CA ARG A 6 -9.01 30.97 -18.65
C ARG A 6 -9.56 30.34 -17.37
N THR A 7 -10.39 31.11 -16.67
CA THR A 7 -11.21 30.67 -15.53
C THR A 7 -12.35 29.77 -16.02
N ALA A 8 -12.53 28.62 -15.36
CA ALA A 8 -13.65 27.71 -15.59
C ALA A 8 -14.93 28.22 -14.89
N PRO A 9 -16.14 27.96 -15.44
CA PRO A 9 -17.39 28.45 -14.87
C PRO A 9 -17.83 27.64 -13.64
N ARG A 10 -18.35 28.35 -12.63
CA ARG A 10 -19.01 27.81 -11.43
C ARG A 10 -20.22 26.95 -11.84
N LEU A 11 -20.21 25.67 -11.49
CA LEU A 11 -21.39 24.82 -11.51
C LEU A 11 -22.17 24.97 -10.19
N LEU A 12 -23.47 25.20 -10.32
CA LEU A 12 -24.43 25.40 -9.26
C LEU A 12 -24.66 24.10 -8.47
N HIS A 13 -24.64 24.24 -7.14
CA HIS A 13 -24.92 23.19 -6.16
C HIS A 13 -26.35 22.64 -6.28
N ALA A 14 -26.50 21.31 -6.28
CA ALA A 14 -27.76 20.63 -5.95
C ALA A 14 -27.72 20.19 -4.46
N PRO A 15 -28.86 20.21 -3.73
CA PRO A 15 -28.88 20.03 -2.29
C PRO A 15 -28.69 18.55 -1.88
N ARG A 16 -27.92 18.32 -0.82
CA ARG A 16 -27.75 17.01 -0.16
C ARG A 16 -28.94 16.71 0.77
N PRO A 17 -29.46 15.47 0.81
CA PRO A 17 -30.43 15.07 1.82
C PRO A 17 -29.76 14.85 3.18
N SER A 18 -30.42 15.33 4.23
CA SER A 18 -30.08 15.16 5.63
C SER A 18 -30.45 13.76 6.13
N THR A 19 -29.50 13.05 6.72
CA THR A 19 -29.79 11.92 7.62
C THR A 19 -28.94 12.01 8.87
N THR A 20 -29.60 12.41 9.94
CA THR A 20 -29.18 12.31 11.33
C THR A 20 -29.19 10.85 11.76
N THR A 21 -28.05 10.32 12.19
CA THR A 21 -27.98 9.14 13.06
C THR A 21 -26.85 9.35 14.05
N GLY A 22 -27.23 9.47 15.33
CA GLY A 22 -26.33 9.72 16.44
C GLY A 22 -25.50 8.49 16.80
N TRP A 23 -24.23 8.71 17.10
CA TRP A 23 -23.37 7.77 17.78
C TRP A 23 -22.97 8.36 19.13
N LEU A 24 -23.31 7.63 20.19
CA LEU A 24 -23.01 7.97 21.57
C LEU A 24 -21.50 7.93 21.81
N SER A 25 -20.96 9.04 22.30
CA SER A 25 -19.60 9.16 22.81
C SER A 25 -19.48 8.43 24.15
N SER A 26 -18.50 7.52 24.27
CA SER A 26 -18.03 7.00 25.55
C SER A 26 -16.54 7.25 25.64
N ALA A 27 -16.16 8.23 26.45
CA ALA A 27 -14.79 8.47 26.87
C ALA A 27 -14.30 7.32 27.75
N ALA A 28 -13.11 6.80 27.46
CA ALA A 28 -12.39 5.90 28.35
C ALA A 28 -10.95 6.40 28.53
N ALA A 29 -10.52 6.39 29.78
CA ALA A 29 -9.35 7.06 30.32
C ALA A 29 -8.01 6.49 29.86
N ALA A 30 -7.01 7.37 29.80
CA ALA A 30 -5.63 7.07 29.45
C ALA A 30 -4.97 6.10 30.45
N ALA A 31 -4.36 5.04 29.93
CA ALA A 31 -3.44 4.17 30.66
C ALA A 31 -2.03 4.25 30.03
N ALA A 32 -1.01 4.20 30.90
CA ALA A 32 0.42 4.36 30.58
C ALA A 32 0.96 3.29 29.60
N PRO A 33 2.06 3.57 28.86
CA PRO A 33 2.49 2.75 27.74
C PRO A 33 3.11 1.42 28.19
N ALA A 34 2.53 0.31 27.72
CA ALA A 34 3.16 -1.00 27.72
C ALA A 34 4.13 -1.13 26.52
N THR A 35 5.18 -1.93 26.70
CA THR A 35 6.13 -2.38 25.68
C THR A 35 5.41 -2.95 24.44
N PRO A 36 5.94 -2.76 23.21
CA PRO A 36 5.25 -3.19 22.00
C PRO A 36 5.26 -4.72 21.89
N ALA A 37 4.20 -5.34 22.39
CA ALA A 37 3.88 -6.72 22.11
C ALA A 37 3.14 -6.80 20.77
N ASP A 38 3.61 -7.72 19.93
CA ASP A 38 3.05 -8.17 18.67
C ASP A 38 1.51 -8.29 18.74
N THR A 39 0.79 -7.37 18.12
CA THR A 39 -0.67 -7.49 17.94
C THR A 39 -0.96 -8.17 16.60
N ALA A 40 -0.42 -9.39 16.44
CA ALA A 40 -0.87 -10.27 15.38
C ALA A 40 -2.34 -10.63 15.67
N THR A 41 -3.25 -10.13 14.84
CA THR A 41 -4.64 -10.60 14.89
C THR A 41 -4.66 -11.95 14.17
N SER A 42 -4.82 -13.02 14.94
CA SER A 42 -5.01 -14.36 14.38
C SER A 42 -6.39 -14.40 13.73
N HIS A 43 -6.45 -14.11 12.43
CA HIS A 43 -7.55 -14.61 11.63
C HIS A 43 -7.46 -16.14 11.68
N ASP A 44 -8.59 -16.84 11.88
CA ASP A 44 -8.73 -18.30 11.81
C ASP A 44 -8.34 -18.91 10.42
N GLY A 45 -7.68 -18.12 9.57
CA GLY A 45 -7.23 -18.46 8.23
C GLY A 45 -5.75 -18.79 8.10
N ILE A 46 -5.36 -19.06 6.86
CA ILE A 46 -4.01 -19.47 6.47
C ILE A 46 -2.96 -18.34 6.62
N LEU A 47 -3.38 -17.08 6.59
CA LEU A 47 -2.51 -15.89 6.59
C LEU A 47 -2.39 -15.28 8.00
N ARG A 48 -1.16 -15.00 8.44
CA ARG A 48 -0.91 -14.23 9.67
C ARG A 48 -0.77 -12.74 9.34
N HIS A 49 -1.68 -11.91 9.84
CA HIS A 49 -1.68 -10.47 9.58
C HIS A 49 -1.07 -9.68 10.74
N HIS A 50 -0.09 -8.84 10.42
CA HIS A 50 0.63 -7.95 11.31
C HIS A 50 0.35 -6.51 10.87
N HIS A 51 -0.52 -5.79 11.58
CA HIS A 51 -0.70 -4.36 11.35
C HIS A 51 0.17 -3.55 12.30
N LEU A 52 1.19 -2.87 11.78
CA LEU A 52 2.15 -2.15 12.60
C LEU A 52 1.61 -0.78 13.00
N HIS A 53 1.77 -0.48 14.29
CA HIS A 53 1.45 0.82 14.91
C HIS A 53 0.09 1.42 14.50
N PRO A 54 -1.05 0.75 14.78
CA PRO A 54 -2.37 1.32 14.50
C PRO A 54 -2.52 2.75 15.04
N GLY A 55 -2.92 3.69 14.19
CA GLY A 55 -3.08 5.12 14.53
C GLY A 55 -1.76 5.90 14.67
N ARG A 56 -0.62 5.31 14.29
CA ARG A 56 0.71 5.93 14.30
C ARG A 56 1.51 5.55 13.04
N LEU A 57 2.52 6.36 12.73
CA LEU A 57 3.38 6.11 11.57
C LEU A 57 4.49 5.11 11.90
N THR A 58 4.68 4.15 11.01
CA THR A 58 5.72 3.11 11.11
C THR A 58 6.97 3.53 10.35
N SER A 59 8.15 3.37 10.96
CA SER A 59 9.41 3.57 10.24
C SER A 59 9.56 2.50 9.15
N TYR A 60 10.02 2.91 7.97
CA TYR A 60 10.29 1.96 6.88
C TYR A 60 11.31 0.88 7.29
N ASP A 61 12.35 1.27 8.05
CA ASP A 61 13.41 0.36 8.51
C ASP A 61 12.91 -0.67 9.52
N GLU A 62 11.91 -0.31 10.33
CA GLU A 62 11.26 -1.23 11.28
C GLU A 62 10.44 -2.29 10.56
N ALA A 63 9.59 -1.86 9.61
CA ALA A 63 8.81 -2.78 8.80
C ALA A 63 9.70 -3.71 7.96
N GLU A 64 10.81 -3.20 7.42
CA GLU A 64 11.80 -4.00 6.67
C GLU A 64 12.50 -5.01 7.59
N SER A 65 12.82 -4.63 8.83
CA SER A 65 13.45 -5.54 9.80
C SER A 65 12.53 -6.71 10.15
N LEU A 66 11.24 -6.46 10.39
CA LEU A 66 10.25 -7.53 10.62
C LEU A 66 10.12 -8.44 9.39
N GLN A 67 10.06 -7.84 8.20
CA GLN A 67 10.03 -8.58 6.95
C GLN A 67 11.23 -9.52 6.82
N GLU A 68 12.46 -9.02 7.02
CA GLU A 68 13.66 -9.86 6.89
C GLU A 68 13.73 -10.96 7.95
N SER A 69 13.23 -10.72 9.18
CA SER A 69 13.11 -11.78 10.19
C SER A 69 12.21 -12.91 9.70
N ILE A 70 10.99 -12.59 9.25
CA ILE A 70 10.04 -13.60 8.74
C ILE A 70 10.61 -14.32 7.52
N ARG A 71 11.29 -13.58 6.62
CA ARG A 71 11.94 -14.16 5.44
C ARG A 71 13.06 -15.13 5.84
N SER A 72 13.84 -14.79 6.85
CA SER A 72 14.92 -15.64 7.37
C SER A 72 14.36 -17.00 7.83
N ASP A 73 13.26 -16.98 8.59
CA ASP A 73 12.61 -18.20 9.09
C ASP A 73 12.10 -19.09 7.94
N LEU A 74 11.43 -18.49 6.96
CA LEU A 74 10.97 -19.21 5.76
C LEU A 74 12.14 -19.84 4.99
N LEU A 75 13.25 -19.09 4.82
CA LEU A 75 14.43 -19.57 4.10
C LEU A 75 15.17 -20.68 4.85
N ALA A 76 15.20 -20.60 6.19
CA ALA A 76 15.78 -21.60 7.07
C ALA A 76 14.99 -22.92 6.98
N TRP A 77 13.66 -22.86 7.09
CA TRP A 77 12.79 -24.04 6.92
C TRP A 77 12.99 -24.72 5.56
N LYS A 78 13.07 -23.94 4.47
CA LYS A 78 13.37 -24.48 3.13
C LYS A 78 14.75 -25.15 3.05
N GLY A 79 15.75 -24.60 3.75
CA GLY A 79 17.09 -25.17 3.86
C GLY A 79 17.05 -26.54 4.55
N GLN A 80 16.35 -26.63 5.68
CA GLN A 80 16.18 -27.87 6.44
C GLN A 80 15.42 -28.93 5.63
N LYS A 81 14.30 -28.58 4.97
CA LYS A 81 13.56 -29.49 4.09
C LYS A 81 14.45 -30.09 2.99
N SER A 82 15.30 -29.26 2.39
CA SER A 82 16.25 -29.70 1.35
C SER A 82 17.30 -30.68 1.90
N ALA A 83 17.66 -30.57 3.18
CA ALA A 83 18.57 -31.49 3.86
C ALA A 83 17.86 -32.77 4.33
N ARG A 84 16.63 -32.68 4.85
CA ARG A 84 15.80 -33.83 5.29
C ARG A 84 15.45 -34.75 4.12
N GLY A 85 15.06 -34.19 2.98
CA GLY A 85 14.77 -34.96 1.75
C GLY A 85 15.98 -35.76 1.22
N ARG A 86 17.21 -35.42 1.61
CA ARG A 86 18.41 -36.20 1.29
C ARG A 86 18.72 -37.29 2.32
N ARG A 87 18.15 -37.21 3.52
CA ARG A 87 18.44 -38.10 4.67
C ARG A 87 17.32 -39.11 4.98
N GLY A 88 16.24 -39.13 4.21
CA GLY A 88 15.19 -40.16 4.30
C GLY A 88 14.42 -40.19 5.63
N GLY A 89 14.24 -39.04 6.30
CA GLY A 89 13.55 -38.94 7.60
C GLY A 89 12.15 -38.32 7.50
N ASP A 90 11.20 -38.93 8.22
CA ASP A 90 9.75 -38.66 8.25
C ASP A 90 9.30 -37.57 9.24
N ASP A 91 10.15 -36.58 9.53
CA ASP A 91 9.78 -35.45 10.41
C ASP A 91 8.88 -34.45 9.66
N HIS A 92 7.57 -34.66 9.77
CA HIS A 92 6.50 -33.80 9.24
C HIS A 92 6.30 -32.53 10.07
N GLU A 93 7.33 -31.71 10.18
CA GLU A 93 7.13 -30.33 10.64
C GLU A 93 6.26 -29.60 9.61
N PRO A 94 5.13 -29.00 10.02
CA PRO A 94 4.22 -28.35 9.10
C PRO A 94 4.94 -27.17 8.39
N PRO A 95 4.60 -26.90 7.13
CA PRO A 95 5.13 -25.73 6.43
C PRO A 95 4.75 -24.43 7.18
N PRO A 96 5.67 -23.46 7.28
CA PRO A 96 5.35 -22.18 7.89
C PRO A 96 4.21 -21.48 7.14
N ARG A 97 3.33 -20.82 7.89
CA ARG A 97 2.23 -20.03 7.33
C ARG A 97 2.78 -18.76 6.65
N PRO A 98 2.08 -18.24 5.63
CA PRO A 98 2.39 -16.95 5.04
C PRO A 98 2.04 -15.81 6.02
N HIS A 99 2.76 -14.70 5.90
CA HIS A 99 2.54 -13.49 6.69
C HIS A 99 2.14 -12.33 5.78
N LEU A 100 1.39 -11.37 6.32
CA LEU A 100 1.17 -10.05 5.74
C LEU A 100 1.60 -9.02 6.77
N ILE A 101 2.53 -8.14 6.38
CA ILE A 101 2.85 -6.94 7.14
C ILE A 101 2.10 -5.79 6.48
N SER A 102 1.29 -5.06 7.24
CA SER A 102 0.61 -3.85 6.77
C SER A 102 0.91 -2.68 7.68
N PHE A 103 1.02 -1.48 7.12
CA PHE A 103 1.32 -0.28 7.91
C PHE A 103 1.07 0.99 7.12
N GLU A 104 1.01 2.10 7.84
CA GLU A 104 1.19 3.44 7.30
C GLU A 104 2.63 3.90 7.57
N ALA A 105 3.32 4.36 6.53
CA ALA A 105 4.73 4.70 6.66
C ALA A 105 4.93 6.13 7.19
N ALA A 106 5.97 6.33 7.99
CA ALA A 106 6.59 7.64 8.10
C ALA A 106 7.09 8.08 6.70
N PRO A 107 7.04 9.39 6.36
CA PRO A 107 7.36 9.88 5.02
C PRO A 107 8.70 9.34 4.50
N THR A 108 8.64 8.55 3.43
CA THR A 108 9.80 7.83 2.90
C THR A 108 9.73 7.75 1.39
N PHE A 109 10.74 8.29 0.71
CA PHE A 109 11.00 7.97 -0.68
C PHE A 109 11.87 6.72 -0.78
N THR A 110 11.46 5.76 -1.59
CA THR A 110 12.27 4.60 -1.92
C THR A 110 12.79 4.69 -3.34
N LEU A 111 14.05 4.33 -3.53
CA LEU A 111 14.76 4.30 -4.80
C LEU A 111 14.87 2.83 -5.23
N GLY A 112 14.14 2.46 -6.29
CA GLY A 112 14.15 1.09 -6.82
C GLY A 112 15.41 0.76 -7.60
N ARG A 113 15.58 -0.53 -7.96
CA ARG A 113 16.77 -1.02 -8.68
C ARG A 113 17.08 -0.30 -10.00
N ARG A 114 16.07 0.27 -10.67
CA ARG A 114 16.25 1.00 -11.93
C ARG A 114 16.67 2.47 -11.75
N GLN A 115 16.68 2.99 -10.52
CA GLN A 115 17.01 4.39 -10.23
C GLN A 115 17.54 4.55 -8.79
N GLN A 116 18.75 4.04 -8.52
CA GLN A 116 19.33 4.11 -7.18
C GLN A 116 20.11 5.40 -6.89
N ASN A 117 20.49 6.14 -7.93
CA ASN A 117 21.33 7.34 -7.84
C ASN A 117 20.72 8.48 -8.67
N PRO A 118 19.60 9.09 -8.24
CA PRO A 118 19.06 10.26 -8.92
C PRO A 118 20.03 11.46 -8.81
N PRO A 119 19.92 12.45 -9.71
CA PRO A 119 20.73 13.66 -9.67
C PRO A 119 20.68 14.38 -8.31
N PRO A 120 21.74 15.11 -7.91
CA PRO A 120 21.78 15.83 -6.65
C PRO A 120 20.61 16.79 -6.44
N GLU A 121 20.17 17.51 -7.48
CA GLU A 121 19.01 18.41 -7.37
C GLU A 121 17.72 17.66 -7.07
N GLN A 122 17.52 16.50 -7.69
CA GLN A 122 16.37 15.64 -7.41
C GLN A 122 16.45 15.11 -5.98
N MET A 123 17.62 14.62 -5.55
CA MET A 123 17.84 14.14 -4.19
C MET A 123 17.55 15.23 -3.13
N ALA A 124 17.92 16.47 -3.40
CA ALA A 124 17.61 17.61 -2.53
C ALA A 124 16.09 17.88 -2.45
N ARG A 125 15.36 17.76 -3.57
CA ARG A 125 13.89 17.87 -3.59
C ARG A 125 13.23 16.76 -2.78
N LEU A 126 13.69 15.51 -2.93
CA LEU A 126 13.14 14.37 -2.18
C LEU A 126 13.29 14.54 -0.65
N ARG A 127 14.40 15.13 -0.19
CA ARG A 127 14.68 15.37 1.24
C ARG A 127 14.08 16.66 1.81
N ARG A 128 13.41 17.48 0.99
CA ARG A 128 12.78 18.70 1.49
C ARG A 128 11.67 18.35 2.48
N GLU A 129 11.42 19.21 3.45
CA GLU A 129 10.31 19.05 4.38
C GLU A 129 8.97 18.93 3.63
N LEU A 130 8.08 18.06 4.09
CA LEU A 130 6.75 17.82 3.54
C LEU A 130 5.71 18.16 4.62
N ARG A 131 4.75 19.02 4.26
CA ARG A 131 3.57 19.33 5.07
C ARG A 131 2.55 18.25 4.85
N ILE A 132 2.20 17.56 5.93
CA ILE A 132 1.25 16.46 5.88
C ILE A 132 0.01 16.90 6.62
N ALA A 133 -1.11 16.93 5.90
CA ALA A 133 -2.41 17.14 6.51
C ALA A 133 -2.69 16.00 7.49
N ASP A 134 -3.28 16.35 8.62
CA ASP A 134 -3.87 15.35 9.49
C ASP A 134 -5.24 14.98 8.91
N ASP A 135 -5.42 13.71 8.60
CA ASP A 135 -6.67 13.15 8.12
C ASP A 135 -7.50 12.57 9.28
N GLY A 136 -7.16 12.89 10.54
CA GLY A 136 -7.88 12.52 11.76
C GLY A 136 -7.87 11.05 12.13
N GLY A 137 -7.21 10.21 11.34
CA GLY A 137 -6.99 8.79 11.64
C GLY A 137 -5.80 8.56 12.58
N ARG A 138 -5.04 9.61 12.91
CA ARG A 138 -3.84 9.55 13.75
C ARG A 138 -4.10 10.11 15.15
N ASN A 139 -3.49 9.49 16.15
CA ASN A 139 -3.59 9.91 17.56
C ASN A 139 -2.62 11.06 17.92
N ASP A 140 -2.17 11.86 16.95
CA ASP A 140 -1.12 12.87 17.11
C ASP A 140 -1.64 14.31 17.31
N GLY A 141 -2.96 14.50 17.46
CA GLY A 141 -3.53 15.71 18.02
C GLY A 141 -3.90 16.82 17.04
N GLY A 142 -4.24 16.50 15.78
CA GLY A 142 -5.05 17.41 14.96
C GLY A 142 -4.29 18.48 14.17
N ARG A 143 -2.95 18.51 14.20
CA ARG A 143 -2.17 19.58 13.57
C ARG A 143 -1.40 19.08 12.35
N PRO A 144 -1.47 19.79 11.20
CA PRO A 144 -0.58 19.53 10.08
C PRO A 144 0.86 19.54 10.57
N THR A 145 1.55 18.42 10.37
CA THR A 145 2.92 18.25 10.83
C THR A 145 3.83 18.34 9.61
N SER A 146 4.85 19.17 9.73
CA SER A 146 5.92 19.20 8.75
C SER A 146 6.95 18.13 9.10
N LEU A 147 7.18 17.20 8.18
CA LEU A 147 8.07 16.06 8.38
C LEU A 147 9.09 16.00 7.25
N THR A 148 10.34 15.70 7.60
CA THR A 148 11.42 15.48 6.63
C THR A 148 11.39 14.03 6.15
N PRO A 149 11.16 13.77 4.85
CA PRO A 149 11.12 12.41 4.33
C PRO A 149 12.48 11.73 4.38
N ALA A 150 12.48 10.46 4.80
CA ALA A 150 13.62 9.58 4.60
C ALA A 150 13.80 9.27 3.10
N VAL A 151 15.04 9.02 2.67
CA VAL A 151 15.32 8.48 1.33
C VAL A 151 16.09 7.17 1.50
N ARG A 152 15.60 6.09 0.87
CA ARG A 152 16.14 4.73 1.02
C ARG A 152 16.35 4.07 -0.33
N LYS A 153 17.48 3.36 -0.49
CA LYS A 153 17.68 2.45 -1.62
C LYS A 153 17.06 1.11 -1.27
N THR A 154 16.37 0.49 -2.23
CA THR A 154 15.62 -0.76 -1.99
C THR A 154 15.90 -1.78 -3.08
N SER A 155 15.62 -3.05 -2.77
CA SER A 155 15.78 -4.18 -3.70
C SER A 155 14.59 -4.38 -4.64
N ARG A 156 13.48 -3.64 -4.48
CA ARG A 156 12.33 -3.72 -5.40
C ARG A 156 12.71 -3.37 -6.82
N GLY A 157 11.95 -3.95 -7.75
CA GLY A 157 11.85 -3.40 -9.10
C GLY A 157 11.32 -1.96 -9.11
N GLY A 158 11.28 -1.34 -10.28
CA GLY A 158 10.75 0.00 -10.44
C GLY A 158 11.77 1.13 -10.26
N LEU A 159 11.26 2.36 -10.40
CA LEU A 159 11.97 3.64 -10.26
C LEU A 159 11.74 4.22 -8.85
N THR A 160 11.86 5.52 -8.62
CA THR A 160 11.48 6.16 -7.35
C THR A 160 9.97 6.02 -7.05
N THR A 161 9.60 5.85 -5.78
CA THR A 161 8.22 5.99 -5.28
C THR A 161 8.22 6.60 -3.88
N TYR A 162 7.03 6.97 -3.40
CA TYR A 162 6.82 7.52 -2.06
C TYR A 162 5.90 6.63 -1.23
N HIS A 163 6.16 6.59 0.08
CA HIS A 163 5.31 6.03 1.12
C HIS A 163 5.13 7.06 2.23
N GLY A 164 3.93 7.16 2.78
CA GLY A 164 3.63 8.14 3.81
C GLY A 164 2.23 8.00 4.38
N PRO A 165 1.81 8.97 5.21
CA PRO A 165 0.49 9.00 5.82
C PRO A 165 -0.63 9.00 4.77
N GLY A 166 -1.72 8.30 5.06
CA GLY A 166 -2.83 8.07 4.12
C GLY A 166 -2.54 7.07 3.00
N GLN A 167 -1.42 6.35 3.06
CA GLN A 167 -1.10 5.26 2.13
C GLN A 167 -1.06 3.92 2.87
N MET A 168 -1.86 2.98 2.41
CA MET A 168 -1.90 1.62 2.93
C MET A 168 -0.78 0.79 2.27
N VAL A 169 0.29 0.48 3.01
CA VAL A 169 1.39 -0.37 2.54
C VAL A 169 1.15 -1.82 2.97
N LEU A 170 1.26 -2.77 2.04
CA LEU A 170 0.92 -4.18 2.22
C LEU A 170 2.02 -5.07 1.67
N TRP A 171 2.71 -5.81 2.54
CA TRP A 171 3.82 -6.68 2.20
C TRP A 171 3.55 -8.15 2.59
N PRO A 172 2.97 -8.96 1.69
CA PRO A 172 2.92 -10.40 1.90
C PRO A 172 4.31 -11.04 1.84
N VAL A 173 4.65 -11.76 2.90
CA VAL A 173 5.89 -12.52 3.05
C VAL A 173 5.54 -14.00 3.07
N LEU A 174 5.77 -14.68 1.94
CA LEU A 174 5.36 -16.05 1.72
C LEU A 174 6.36 -16.82 0.86
N ASP A 175 6.39 -18.14 1.00
CA ASP A 175 7.09 -19.02 0.06
C ASP A 175 6.12 -19.38 -1.09
N MET A 176 6.36 -18.89 -2.30
CA MET A 176 5.53 -19.18 -3.48
C MET A 176 5.50 -20.68 -3.84
N ARG A 177 6.40 -21.50 -3.28
CA ARG A 177 6.39 -22.96 -3.46
C ARG A 177 5.88 -23.71 -2.23
N SER A 178 5.18 -23.04 -1.32
CA SER A 178 4.58 -23.68 -0.17
C SER A 178 3.49 -24.67 -0.62
N PRO A 179 3.42 -25.89 -0.02
CA PRO A 179 2.34 -26.82 -0.29
C PRO A 179 0.99 -26.34 0.30
N LEU A 180 1.00 -25.32 1.16
CA LEU A 180 -0.21 -24.73 1.74
C LEU A 180 -1.10 -24.02 0.69
N TYR A 181 -0.51 -23.56 -0.41
CA TYR A 181 -1.21 -22.84 -1.48
C TYR A 181 -0.51 -23.12 -2.82
N PRO A 182 -0.98 -24.12 -3.60
CA PRO A 182 -0.30 -24.51 -4.83
C PRO A 182 -0.45 -23.48 -5.96
N GLY A 183 0.47 -23.54 -6.93
CA GLY A 183 0.33 -22.86 -8.22
C GLY A 183 0.76 -21.39 -8.27
N TYR A 184 1.62 -20.92 -7.35
CA TYR A 184 2.16 -19.57 -7.45
C TYR A 184 3.39 -19.49 -8.35
N GLY A 185 3.24 -18.78 -9.46
CA GLY A 185 4.34 -18.16 -10.20
C GLY A 185 4.50 -16.68 -9.83
N VAL A 186 5.58 -16.05 -10.31
CA VAL A 186 5.84 -14.61 -10.07
C VAL A 186 4.73 -13.73 -10.66
N GLU A 187 4.29 -14.03 -11.89
CA GLU A 187 3.19 -13.29 -12.54
C GLU A 187 1.87 -13.49 -11.79
N SER A 188 1.53 -14.74 -11.43
CA SER A 188 0.32 -15.03 -10.64
C SER A 188 0.35 -14.35 -9.27
N TYR A 189 1.53 -14.19 -8.64
CA TYR A 189 1.67 -13.43 -7.40
C TYR A 189 1.38 -11.95 -7.58
N ALA A 190 1.97 -11.33 -8.62
CA ALA A 190 1.69 -9.94 -8.97
C ALA A 190 0.20 -9.72 -9.26
N SER A 191 -0.40 -10.56 -10.11
CA SER A 191 -1.82 -10.46 -10.44
C SER A 191 -2.72 -10.65 -9.23
N HIS A 192 -2.34 -11.48 -8.26
CA HIS A 192 -3.13 -11.64 -7.04
C HIS A 192 -3.08 -10.39 -6.14
N LEU A 193 -1.90 -9.77 -5.97
CA LEU A 193 -1.78 -8.49 -5.24
C LEU A 193 -2.64 -7.40 -5.86
N GLU A 194 -2.61 -7.30 -7.19
CA GLU A 194 -3.41 -6.35 -7.94
C GLU A 194 -4.91 -6.69 -7.80
N SER A 195 -5.30 -7.96 -7.99
CA SER A 195 -6.70 -8.40 -7.92
C SER A 195 -7.34 -8.21 -6.54
N ALA A 196 -6.60 -8.46 -5.45
CA ALA A 196 -7.09 -8.18 -4.09
C ALA A 196 -7.34 -6.67 -3.91
N THR A 197 -6.43 -5.83 -4.44
CA THR A 197 -6.58 -4.38 -4.43
C THR A 197 -7.74 -3.90 -5.28
N GLN A 198 -7.94 -4.44 -6.49
CA GLN A 198 -9.07 -4.11 -7.35
C GLN A 198 -10.40 -4.42 -6.66
N ARG A 199 -10.51 -5.58 -6.00
CA ARG A 199 -11.71 -5.96 -5.23
C ARG A 199 -11.99 -5.00 -4.09
N LEU A 200 -10.98 -4.69 -3.28
CA LEU A 200 -11.14 -3.71 -2.19
C LEU A 200 -11.68 -2.37 -2.72
N LEU A 201 -11.09 -1.87 -3.81
CA LEU A 201 -11.47 -0.58 -4.40
C LEU A 201 -12.88 -0.60 -5.00
N ALA A 202 -13.26 -1.68 -5.68
CA ALA A 202 -14.58 -1.83 -6.26
C ALA A 202 -15.65 -1.99 -5.17
N ASP A 203 -15.43 -2.89 -4.21
CA ASP A 203 -16.45 -3.31 -3.24
C ASP A 203 -16.71 -2.23 -2.18
N LEU A 204 -15.68 -1.52 -1.72
CA LEU A 204 -15.82 -0.52 -0.65
C LEU A 204 -16.04 0.90 -1.17
N PHE A 205 -15.53 1.23 -2.36
CA PHE A 205 -15.52 2.61 -2.86
C PHE A 205 -16.17 2.77 -4.23
N GLY A 206 -16.58 1.69 -4.90
CA GLY A 206 -17.14 1.76 -6.25
C GLY A 206 -16.14 2.23 -7.32
N ILE A 207 -14.84 2.22 -7.02
CA ILE A 207 -13.80 2.72 -7.93
C ILE A 207 -13.45 1.63 -8.95
N ARG A 208 -13.75 1.89 -10.23
CA ARG A 208 -13.41 1.00 -11.34
C ARG A 208 -11.94 1.12 -11.70
N THR A 209 -11.26 -0.02 -11.79
CA THR A 209 -9.82 -0.08 -12.03
C THR A 209 -9.44 -1.11 -13.10
N TYR A 210 -8.22 -1.02 -13.61
CA TYR A 210 -7.61 -1.99 -14.51
C TYR A 210 -6.13 -2.20 -14.18
N ILE A 211 -5.51 -3.21 -14.80
CA ILE A 211 -4.08 -3.52 -14.68
C ILE A 211 -3.43 -3.23 -16.04
N SER A 212 -2.32 -2.49 -16.02
CA SER A 212 -1.48 -2.29 -17.21
C SER A 212 -0.42 -3.38 -17.30
N ARG A 213 -0.20 -3.92 -18.51
CA ARG A 213 0.87 -4.92 -18.76
C ARG A 213 2.27 -4.32 -18.60
N ASP A 214 2.45 -3.10 -19.08
CA ASP A 214 3.76 -2.44 -19.11
C ASP A 214 4.06 -1.70 -17.81
N ASP A 215 3.00 -1.32 -17.08
CA ASP A 215 3.11 -0.56 -15.85
C ASP A 215 2.42 -1.23 -14.66
N PRO A 216 3.15 -2.12 -13.96
CA PRO A 216 2.60 -2.85 -12.82
C PRO A 216 1.99 -1.93 -11.75
N GLY A 217 0.92 -2.42 -11.13
CA GLY A 217 0.08 -1.67 -10.21
C GLY A 217 -1.38 -1.58 -10.68
N VAL A 218 -2.18 -0.88 -9.89
CA VAL A 218 -3.61 -0.71 -10.14
C VAL A 218 -3.87 0.72 -10.60
N TRP A 219 -4.62 0.85 -11.69
CA TRP A 219 -4.92 2.10 -12.38
C TRP A 219 -6.42 2.36 -12.39
N VAL A 220 -6.82 3.62 -12.27
CA VAL A 220 -8.22 4.04 -12.38
C VAL A 220 -8.57 4.20 -13.86
N ALA A 221 -9.70 3.62 -14.27
CA ALA A 221 -10.19 3.75 -15.64
C ALA A 221 -10.70 5.17 -15.90
N THR A 222 -10.07 5.89 -16.83
CA THR A 222 -10.44 7.25 -17.21
C THR A 222 -11.16 7.29 -18.58
N PRO A 223 -11.99 8.30 -18.86
CA PRO A 223 -12.54 8.52 -20.19
C PRO A 223 -11.43 8.71 -21.24
N PRO A 224 -11.70 8.40 -22.53
CA PRO A 224 -10.75 8.67 -23.61
C PRO A 224 -10.30 10.13 -23.63
N GLY A 225 -8.99 10.36 -23.68
CA GLY A 225 -8.39 11.69 -23.69
C GLY A 225 -8.05 12.26 -22.31
N GLU A 226 -8.43 11.59 -21.22
CA GLU A 226 -7.95 11.92 -19.88
C GLU A 226 -6.73 11.07 -19.48
N PRO A 227 -5.75 11.65 -18.77
CA PRO A 227 -4.56 10.93 -18.35
C PRO A 227 -4.92 9.79 -17.38
N GLU A 228 -4.33 8.62 -17.62
CA GLU A 228 -4.43 7.46 -16.73
C GLU A 228 -3.86 7.80 -15.35
N ARG A 229 -4.50 7.32 -14.28
CA ARG A 229 -4.08 7.62 -12.89
C ARG A 229 -3.81 6.35 -12.10
N LYS A 230 -2.60 6.20 -11.56
CA LYS A 230 -2.22 5.06 -10.71
C LYS A 230 -2.73 5.28 -9.29
N ILE A 231 -3.49 4.33 -8.77
CA ILE A 231 -4.00 4.35 -7.38
C ILE A 231 -3.22 3.41 -6.47
N ALA A 232 -2.57 2.38 -7.02
CA ALA A 232 -1.68 1.51 -6.24
C ALA A 232 -0.39 1.17 -6.98
N ALA A 233 0.74 1.32 -6.30
CA ALA A 233 2.06 0.96 -6.82
C ALA A 233 2.43 -0.47 -6.42
N LEU A 234 2.83 -1.29 -7.40
CA LEU A 234 3.32 -2.64 -7.17
C LEU A 234 4.85 -2.69 -7.27
N GLY A 235 5.50 -3.22 -6.24
CA GLY A 235 6.95 -3.37 -6.18
C GLY A 235 7.33 -4.57 -5.34
N VAL A 236 7.55 -5.71 -6.00
CA VAL A 236 7.89 -6.97 -5.33
C VAL A 236 9.36 -7.34 -5.52
N HIS A 237 9.87 -8.12 -4.58
CA HIS A 237 11.15 -8.82 -4.68
C HIS A 237 10.96 -10.26 -4.21
N HIS A 238 11.82 -11.18 -4.66
CA HIS A 238 11.83 -12.54 -4.13
C HIS A 238 13.25 -13.13 -4.16
N ARG A 239 13.52 -14.02 -3.21
CA ARG A 239 14.76 -14.81 -3.15
C ARG A 239 14.39 -16.25 -2.81
N ARG A 240 14.86 -17.21 -3.61
CA ARG A 240 14.51 -18.65 -3.45
C ARG A 240 12.99 -18.86 -3.29
N HIS A 241 12.19 -18.12 -4.06
CA HIS A 241 10.72 -18.10 -4.02
C HIS A 241 10.07 -17.52 -2.75
N VAL A 242 10.84 -17.00 -1.79
CA VAL A 242 10.31 -16.24 -0.66
C VAL A 242 10.17 -14.78 -1.03
N THR A 243 8.96 -14.23 -0.90
CA THR A 243 8.60 -12.87 -1.30
C THR A 243 9.06 -11.81 -0.30
N ALA A 244 9.16 -10.58 -0.78
CA ALA A 244 9.43 -9.37 -0.02
C ALA A 244 8.74 -8.19 -0.70
N LEU A 245 8.51 -7.14 0.09
CA LEU A 245 7.79 -5.93 -0.31
C LEU A 245 6.37 -6.28 -0.78
N GLY A 246 5.76 -5.51 -1.69
CA GLY A 246 4.37 -5.79 -2.07
C GLY A 246 3.71 -4.65 -2.83
N ILE A 247 2.55 -4.23 -2.35
CA ILE A 247 1.70 -3.21 -2.96
C ILE A 247 1.45 -2.06 -1.97
N ALA A 248 1.35 -0.83 -2.49
CA ALA A 248 1.03 0.35 -1.72
C ALA A 248 -0.17 1.06 -2.36
N VAL A 249 -1.27 1.17 -1.62
CA VAL A 249 -2.55 1.72 -2.09
C VAL A 249 -2.73 3.13 -1.53
N ASN A 250 -2.97 4.09 -2.40
CA ASN A 250 -3.18 5.48 -2.03
C ASN A 250 -4.63 5.66 -1.55
N ILE A 251 -4.82 5.86 -0.24
CA ILE A 251 -6.14 6.04 0.37
C ILE A 251 -6.46 7.53 0.49
N SER A 252 -5.78 8.22 1.39
CA SER A 252 -5.90 9.65 1.70
C SER A 252 -4.56 10.38 1.58
N ILE A 253 -3.61 9.83 0.82
CA ILE A 253 -2.37 10.53 0.52
C ILE A 253 -2.63 11.71 -0.44
N PRO A 254 -2.03 12.89 -0.22
CA PRO A 254 -2.10 14.01 -1.17
C PRO A 254 -1.47 13.64 -2.52
N VAL A 255 -2.21 13.92 -3.59
CA VAL A 255 -1.81 13.62 -4.99
C VAL A 255 -1.85 14.85 -5.90
N GLU A 256 -2.43 15.94 -5.41
CA GLU A 256 -2.53 17.24 -6.09
C GLU A 256 -1.90 18.35 -5.22
N GLY A 257 -1.70 19.51 -5.82
CA GLY A 257 -1.11 20.67 -5.16
C GLY A 257 0.42 20.75 -5.26
N PRO A 258 1.03 21.74 -4.58
CA PRO A 258 2.45 22.05 -4.72
C PRO A 258 3.35 21.04 -3.98
N GLU A 259 4.65 21.02 -4.30
CA GLU A 259 5.62 20.04 -3.78
C GLU A 259 5.75 20.01 -2.25
N GLU A 260 5.40 21.09 -1.56
CA GLU A 260 5.41 21.18 -0.11
C GLU A 260 4.35 20.26 0.52
N SER A 261 3.27 19.93 -0.18
CA SER A 261 2.19 19.04 0.27
C SER A 261 2.03 17.79 -0.57
N ASN A 262 2.46 17.82 -1.83
CA ASN A 262 2.34 16.73 -2.78
C ASN A 262 3.70 16.04 -2.98
N PRO A 263 3.92 14.84 -2.40
CA PRO A 263 5.19 14.13 -2.54
C PRO A 263 5.46 13.68 -3.98
N TRP A 264 4.41 13.46 -4.78
CA TRP A 264 4.51 12.97 -6.16
C TRP A 264 5.02 14.04 -7.12
N ALA A 265 4.85 15.33 -6.80
CA ALA A 265 5.36 16.43 -7.61
C ALA A 265 6.90 16.56 -7.57
N ARG A 266 7.59 15.84 -6.67
CA ARG A 266 9.04 15.95 -6.44
C ARG A 266 9.90 15.08 -7.35
N PHE A 267 9.27 14.20 -8.11
CA PHE A 267 9.90 13.30 -9.08
C PHE A 267 8.91 13.03 -10.22
N VAL A 268 9.36 12.40 -11.31
CA VAL A 268 8.45 11.93 -12.37
C VAL A 268 7.97 10.53 -11.99
N PRO A 269 6.70 10.35 -11.57
CA PRO A 269 6.20 9.04 -11.18
C PRO A 269 6.18 8.11 -12.39
N CYS A 270 6.59 6.85 -12.19
CA CYS A 270 6.68 5.83 -13.25
C CYS A 270 7.60 6.16 -14.45
N GLY A 271 8.19 7.35 -14.53
CA GLY A 271 9.04 7.77 -15.65
C GLY A 271 8.27 7.94 -16.98
N LEU A 272 6.96 8.16 -16.89
CA LEU A 272 6.07 8.21 -18.05
C LEU A 272 5.35 9.55 -18.11
N ASP A 273 5.57 10.30 -19.19
CA ASP A 273 4.80 11.49 -19.49
C ASP A 273 3.33 11.11 -19.76
N GLY A 274 2.40 11.86 -19.17
CA GLY A 274 0.96 11.64 -19.34
C GLY A 274 0.30 10.64 -18.39
N LYS A 275 1.04 10.06 -17.43
CA LYS A 275 0.48 9.23 -16.36
C LYS A 275 0.54 9.96 -15.01
N LEU A 276 -0.58 9.97 -14.30
CA LEU A 276 -0.70 10.63 -13.01
C LEU A 276 -0.80 9.62 -11.87
N VAL A 277 -0.79 10.12 -10.65
CA VAL A 277 -1.08 9.37 -9.43
C VAL A 277 -2.40 9.88 -8.86
N THR A 278 -3.19 9.00 -8.26
CA THR A 278 -4.43 9.36 -7.57
C THR A 278 -4.56 8.63 -6.23
N SER A 279 -5.60 8.94 -5.45
CA SER A 279 -5.96 8.31 -4.18
C SER A 279 -7.46 8.08 -4.10
N VAL A 280 -7.90 7.18 -3.21
CA VAL A 280 -9.35 6.95 -2.96
C VAL A 280 -10.05 8.26 -2.62
N ALA A 281 -9.46 9.06 -1.74
CA ALA A 281 -9.96 10.36 -1.34
C ALA A 281 -10.16 11.29 -2.55
N ASN A 282 -9.20 11.34 -3.47
CA ASN A 282 -9.29 12.13 -4.69
C ASN A 282 -10.40 11.65 -5.64
N GLU A 283 -10.48 10.35 -5.89
CA GLU A 283 -11.50 9.79 -6.81
C GLU A 283 -12.92 9.88 -6.26
N LEU A 284 -13.10 10.00 -4.94
CA LEU A 284 -14.40 10.23 -4.31
C LEU A 284 -14.77 11.72 -4.19
N GLY A 285 -13.90 12.64 -4.63
CA GLY A 285 -14.14 14.08 -4.52
C GLY A 285 -13.95 14.63 -3.10
N ASP A 286 -13.12 13.97 -2.30
CA ASP A 286 -12.81 14.30 -0.91
C ASP A 286 -11.31 14.59 -0.74
N PRO A 287 -10.78 15.68 -1.31
CA PRO A 287 -9.35 15.97 -1.26
C PRO A 287 -8.89 16.20 0.20
N VAL A 288 -7.66 15.79 0.50
CA VAL A 288 -7.14 15.57 1.86
C VAL A 288 -7.01 16.84 2.76
N PRO A 289 -7.01 18.10 2.26
CA PRO A 289 -7.23 19.24 3.16
C PRO A 289 -8.69 19.40 3.62
N GLU A 290 -9.63 18.83 2.87
CA GLU A 290 -11.09 18.99 3.02
C GLU A 290 -11.79 17.69 3.47
N ALA A 291 -11.08 16.55 3.43
CA ALA A 291 -11.58 15.26 3.86
C ALA A 291 -11.93 15.27 5.36
N THR A 292 -13.02 14.58 5.71
CA THR A 292 -13.43 14.45 7.12
C THR A 292 -12.37 13.70 7.93
N PRO A 293 -11.86 14.29 9.03
CA PRO A 293 -10.95 13.61 9.96
C PRO A 293 -11.51 12.24 10.40
N GLY A 294 -10.69 11.19 10.34
CA GLY A 294 -11.03 9.82 10.71
C GLY A 294 -11.85 9.05 9.67
N ARG A 295 -12.07 9.60 8.47
CA ARG A 295 -12.91 8.96 7.43
C ARG A 295 -12.37 7.62 6.94
N TYR A 296 -11.05 7.48 6.87
CA TYR A 296 -10.40 6.27 6.36
C TYR A 296 -9.58 5.61 7.46
N ASP A 297 -10.09 4.50 8.03
CA ASP A 297 -9.31 3.66 8.94
C ASP A 297 -8.44 2.69 8.12
N VAL A 298 -7.17 3.06 7.92
CA VAL A 298 -6.20 2.24 7.17
C VAL A 298 -5.95 0.88 7.83
N ALA A 299 -6.09 0.75 9.15
CA ALA A 299 -5.98 -0.54 9.82
C ALA A 299 -7.17 -1.45 9.46
N ALA A 300 -8.39 -0.92 9.46
CA ALA A 300 -9.58 -1.65 9.04
C ALA A 300 -9.54 -2.03 7.54
N LEU A 301 -9.11 -1.11 6.68
CA LEU A 301 -8.93 -1.38 5.26
C LEU A 301 -7.86 -2.46 5.02
N SER A 302 -6.77 -2.43 5.79
CA SER A 302 -5.71 -3.44 5.72
C SER A 302 -6.22 -4.82 6.11
N ARG A 303 -7.07 -4.93 7.16
CA ARG A 303 -7.70 -6.20 7.55
C ARG A 303 -8.61 -6.73 6.45
N THR A 304 -9.45 -5.87 5.88
CA THR A 304 -10.34 -6.25 4.77
C THR A 304 -9.56 -6.74 3.55
N TRP A 305 -8.48 -6.03 3.21
CA TRP A 305 -7.59 -6.47 2.12
C TRP A 305 -6.91 -7.80 2.45
N ALA A 306 -6.48 -8.02 3.70
CA ALA A 306 -5.85 -9.26 4.15
C ALA A 306 -6.79 -10.47 3.98
N GLU A 307 -8.07 -10.31 4.29
CA GLU A 307 -9.09 -11.33 4.09
C GLU A 307 -9.26 -11.66 2.60
N MET A 308 -9.40 -10.64 1.75
CA MET A 308 -9.47 -10.83 0.30
C MET A 308 -8.23 -11.53 -0.27
N PHE A 309 -7.04 -11.16 0.20
CA PHE A 309 -5.79 -11.82 -0.20
C PHE A 309 -5.72 -13.27 0.32
N ALA A 310 -6.19 -13.54 1.53
CA ALA A 310 -6.23 -14.89 2.09
C ALA A 310 -7.14 -15.83 1.28
N GLU A 311 -8.26 -15.34 0.76
CA GLU A 311 -9.12 -16.10 -0.16
C GLU A 311 -8.38 -16.55 -1.42
N GLY A 312 -7.52 -15.72 -1.99
CA GLY A 312 -6.75 -16.11 -3.17
C GLY A 312 -5.58 -17.02 -2.87
N LEU A 313 -5.14 -17.14 -1.61
CA LEU A 313 -4.21 -18.20 -1.23
C LEU A 313 -4.88 -19.57 -1.34
N THR A 314 -6.13 -19.69 -0.89
CA THR A 314 -6.88 -20.96 -0.83
C THR A 314 -7.67 -21.27 -2.11
N ASP A 315 -8.12 -20.26 -2.86
CA ASP A 315 -8.84 -20.39 -4.13
C ASP A 315 -8.11 -19.64 -5.27
N PRO A 316 -7.43 -20.36 -6.18
CA PRO A 316 -6.75 -19.76 -7.32
C PRO A 316 -7.63 -18.88 -8.21
N ARG A 317 -8.95 -19.10 -8.25
CA ARG A 317 -9.89 -18.28 -9.05
C ARG A 317 -10.00 -16.85 -8.51
N ARG A 318 -9.70 -16.63 -7.22
CA ARG A 318 -9.69 -15.32 -6.57
C ARG A 318 -8.39 -14.54 -6.79
N ARG A 319 -7.39 -15.14 -7.46
CA ARG A 319 -6.11 -14.50 -7.82
C ARG A 319 -6.22 -13.60 -9.05
N VAL A 320 -7.35 -13.65 -9.76
CA VAL A 320 -7.61 -12.86 -10.96
C VAL A 320 -8.95 -12.16 -10.79
N PHE A 321 -8.95 -10.84 -10.91
CA PHE A 321 -10.17 -10.04 -10.92
C PHE A 321 -10.83 -10.11 -12.31
N ALA A 322 -12.15 -10.17 -12.36
CA ALA A 322 -12.88 -10.23 -13.62
C ALA A 322 -12.86 -8.85 -14.31
N GLY A 323 -12.39 -8.77 -15.56
CA GLY A 323 -12.31 -7.52 -16.34
C GLY A 323 -10.94 -6.82 -16.36
N SER A 324 -9.88 -7.45 -15.84
CA SER A 324 -8.59 -6.80 -15.55
C SER A 324 -7.68 -6.41 -16.72
N ARG A 325 -8.01 -6.71 -17.98
CA ARG A 325 -7.09 -6.47 -19.11
C ARG A 325 -7.78 -5.62 -20.18
N MET A 326 -7.40 -4.33 -20.26
CA MET A 326 -7.44 -3.65 -21.55
C MET A 326 -6.19 -4.04 -22.34
N GLY A 327 -6.41 -4.34 -23.62
CA GLY A 327 -5.42 -4.93 -24.54
C GLY A 327 -4.19 -4.08 -24.73
#